data_AF-A0A9D4END6-F1
#
_entry.id   AF-A0A9D4END6-F1
#
_cell.length_a   1.000
_cell.length_b   1.000
_cell.length_c   1.000
_cell.angle_alpha   90.00
_cell.angle_beta   90.00
_cell.angle_gamma   90.00
#
_symmetry.space_group_name_H-M   'P 1'
#
loop_
_entity.id
_entity.type
_entity.pdbx_description
1 polymer ?
#
loop_
_entity_poly.entity_id
_entity_poly.type
_entity_poly.pdbx_seq_one_letter_code
_entity_poly.pdbx_strand_id
1 'polypeptide(L)'
;MKQHVTEPAHVLGHTLDVVITRESANTISNIEITDPGFSDNTGKASRDHFAVLFQAVSAKSPPIKKTVTFRKLCSFDVESV
;
A
#
# COMPACT_ATOMS: atom_id res chain seq x y z
N MET A 1 2.74 -16.30 -5.21
CA MET A 1 3.08 -14.86 -5.17
C MET A 1 2.75 -14.31 -6.53
N LYS A 2 2.19 -13.10 -6.62
CA LYS A 2 1.76 -12.51 -7.89
C LYS A 2 2.59 -11.27 -8.20
N GLN A 3 3.31 -11.29 -9.31
CA GLN A 3 3.93 -10.11 -9.92
C GLN A 3 2.91 -9.46 -10.85
N HIS A 4 2.84 -8.13 -10.87
CA HIS A 4 1.84 -7.42 -11.65
C HIS A 4 2.40 -6.54 -12.77
N VAL A 5 3.70 -6.27 -12.77
CA VAL A 5 4.36 -5.54 -13.88
C VAL A 5 4.62 -6.53 -15.02
N THR A 6 3.96 -6.31 -16.15
CA THR A 6 4.04 -7.17 -17.35
C THR A 6 4.70 -6.49 -18.55
N GLU A 7 4.95 -5.20 -18.45
CA GLU A 7 5.55 -4.38 -19.51
C GLU A 7 6.99 -4.01 -19.16
N PRO A 8 7.82 -3.68 -20.16
CA PRO A 8 9.16 -3.16 -19.92
C PRO A 8 9.13 -1.84 -19.15
N ALA A 9 9.83 -1.79 -18.02
CA ALA A 9 10.04 -0.56 -17.24
C ALA A 9 11.41 0.09 -17.52
N HIS A 10 12.24 -0.54 -18.35
CA HIS A 10 13.55 -0.04 -18.73
C HIS A 10 13.62 0.21 -20.25
N VAL A 11 14.35 1.24 -20.68
CA VAL A 11 14.48 1.64 -22.09
C VAL A 11 15.06 0.56 -23.01
N LEU A 12 15.79 -0.41 -22.44
CA LEU A 12 16.30 -1.59 -23.17
C LEU A 12 15.29 -2.75 -23.27
N GLY A 13 14.03 -2.55 -22.89
CA GLY A 13 12.98 -3.56 -23.00
C GLY A 13 12.93 -4.55 -21.82
N HIS A 14 13.58 -4.25 -20.70
CA HIS A 14 13.60 -5.14 -19.52
C HIS A 14 12.52 -4.78 -18.51
N THR A 15 12.00 -5.79 -17.80
CA THR A 15 11.11 -5.64 -16.64
C THR A 15 11.92 -5.86 -15.36
N LEU A 16 12.65 -4.82 -14.93
CA LEU A 16 13.48 -4.84 -13.72
C LEU A 16 12.72 -4.34 -12.49
N ASP A 17 11.79 -3.41 -12.70
CA ASP A 17 10.90 -2.88 -11.67
C ASP A 17 9.69 -3.80 -11.48
N VAL A 18 9.40 -4.16 -10.21
CA VAL A 18 8.39 -5.15 -9.88
C VAL A 18 7.43 -4.65 -8.81
N VAL A 19 6.15 -5.00 -8.98
CA VAL A 19 5.12 -4.88 -7.95
C VAL A 19 4.66 -6.31 -7.63
N ILE A 20 4.87 -6.74 -6.40
CA ILE A 20 4.61 -8.12 -5.96
C ILE A 20 3.63 -8.12 -4.79
N THR A 21 2.59 -8.94 -4.88
CA THR A 21 1.67 -9.21 -3.78
C THR A 21 1.58 -10.69 -3.45
N ARG A 22 0.92 -11.00 -2.33
CA ARG A 22 0.44 -12.37 -2.07
C ARG A 22 -0.59 -12.75 -3.14
N GLU A 23 -0.65 -14.05 -3.48
CA GLU A 23 -1.58 -14.59 -4.50
C GLU A 23 -3.03 -14.24 -4.17
N SER A 24 -3.39 -14.36 -2.89
CA SER A 24 -4.73 -14.13 -2.38
C SER A 24 -5.06 -12.65 -2.13
N ALA A 25 -4.11 -11.74 -2.33
CA ALA A 25 -4.30 -10.32 -2.07
C ALA A 25 -4.74 -9.58 -3.34
N ASN A 26 -5.87 -8.89 -3.26
CA ASN A 26 -6.37 -8.01 -4.31
C ASN A 26 -6.23 -6.54 -3.89
N THR A 27 -4.99 -6.10 -3.68
CA THR A 27 -4.65 -4.77 -3.13
C THR A 27 -4.08 -3.81 -4.16
N ILE A 28 -3.86 -4.27 -5.41
CA ILE A 28 -3.24 -3.49 -6.48
C ILE A 28 -4.14 -3.54 -7.71
N SER A 29 -4.37 -2.39 -8.35
CA SER A 29 -5.09 -2.26 -9.62
C SER A 29 -4.47 -1.16 -10.49
N ASN A 30 -4.89 -1.09 -11.76
CA ASN A 30 -4.56 -0.01 -12.69
C ASN A 30 -3.05 0.25 -12.81
N ILE A 31 -2.29 -0.79 -13.17
CA ILE A 31 -0.86 -0.65 -13.41
C ILE A 31 -0.63 0.00 -14.76
N GLU A 32 0.28 0.97 -14.78
CA GLU A 32 0.68 1.71 -15.96
C GLU A 32 2.19 1.95 -15.93
N ILE A 33 2.86 1.74 -17.06
CA ILE A 33 4.23 2.19 -17.26
C ILE A 33 4.18 3.55 -17.93
N THR A 34 4.69 4.57 -17.25
CA THR A 34 4.67 5.94 -17.76
C THR A 34 6.05 6.57 -17.77
N ASP A 35 6.21 7.53 -18.66
CA ASP A 35 7.37 8.39 -18.73
C ASP A 35 7.30 9.44 -17.59
N PRO A 36 8.19 9.42 -16.58
CA PRO A 36 8.16 10.40 -15.48
C PRO A 36 8.55 11.86 -15.85
N GLY A 37 8.65 12.22 -17.13
CA GLY A 37 9.09 13.54 -17.61
C GLY A 37 10.50 14.01 -17.23
N PHE A 38 11.44 13.13 -16.82
CA PHE A 38 12.79 13.56 -16.45
C PHE A 38 13.66 13.91 -17.67
N SER A 39 14.11 15.17 -17.71
CA SER A 39 15.06 15.69 -18.69
C SER A 39 16.17 16.50 -18.02
N ASP A 40 17.35 16.54 -18.63
CA ASP A 40 18.42 17.42 -18.23
C ASP A 40 18.15 18.89 -18.64
N ASN A 41 19.09 19.78 -18.35
CA ASN A 41 19.02 21.20 -18.69
C ASN A 41 19.05 21.48 -20.21
N THR A 42 19.26 20.47 -21.05
CA THR A 42 19.22 20.57 -22.52
C THR A 42 17.94 20.00 -23.11
N GLY A 43 17.01 19.52 -22.27
CA GLY A 43 15.77 18.88 -22.70
C GLY A 43 15.95 17.43 -23.17
N LYS A 44 17.15 16.86 -23.01
CA LYS A 44 17.39 15.44 -23.30
C LYS A 44 16.84 14.60 -22.15
N ALA A 45 16.06 13.58 -22.47
CA ALA A 45 15.61 12.61 -21.48
C ALA A 45 16.83 11.99 -20.78
N SER A 46 16.92 12.16 -19.46
CA SER A 46 18.08 11.75 -18.67
C SER A 46 17.81 10.46 -17.89
N ARG A 47 16.93 9.59 -18.39
CA ARG A 47 16.46 8.39 -17.69
C ARG A 47 16.64 7.15 -18.53
N ASP A 48 16.86 6.04 -17.84
CA ASP A 48 16.89 4.68 -18.36
C ASP A 48 15.70 3.85 -17.84
N HIS A 49 14.99 4.34 -16.81
CA HIS A 49 13.78 3.74 -16.27
C HIS A 49 12.52 4.59 -16.51
N PHE A 50 11.40 3.90 -16.73
CA PHE A 50 10.04 4.40 -16.69
C PHE A 50 9.45 4.25 -15.28
N ALA A 51 8.44 5.05 -14.95
CA ALA A 51 7.75 4.95 -13.67
C ALA A 51 6.62 3.92 -13.75
N VAL A 52 6.54 3.04 -12.74
CA VAL A 52 5.43 2.10 -12.56
C VAL A 52 4.38 2.76 -11.67
N LEU A 53 3.27 3.18 -12.26
CA LEU A 53 2.12 3.74 -11.52
C LEU A 53 1.12 2.62 -11.25
N PHE A 54 0.49 2.66 -10.07
CA PHE A 54 -0.56 1.73 -9.69
C PHE A 54 -1.43 2.30 -8.58
N GLN A 55 -2.65 1.80 -8.46
CA GLN A 55 -3.53 2.10 -7.34
C GLN A 55 -3.39 1.02 -6.28
N ALA A 56 -3.09 1.44 -5.05
CA ALA A 56 -3.03 0.56 -3.89
C ALA A 56 -4.29 0.73 -3.04
N VAL A 57 -5.05 -0.35 -2.87
CA VAL A 57 -6.20 -0.40 -1.97
C VAL A 57 -5.76 -1.04 -0.67
N SER A 58 -5.78 -0.26 0.40
CA SER A 58 -5.56 -0.75 1.76
C SER A 58 -6.87 -0.63 2.54
N ALA A 59 -7.51 -1.77 2.79
CA ALA A 59 -8.66 -1.81 3.68
C ALA A 59 -8.16 -1.61 5.12
N LYS A 60 -8.67 -0.58 5.80
CA LYS A 60 -8.48 -0.45 7.24
C LYS A 60 -9.12 -1.65 7.91
N SER A 61 -8.37 -2.38 8.74
CA SER A 61 -8.93 -3.48 9.51
C SER A 61 -10.08 -2.96 10.39
N PRO A 62 -11.14 -3.77 10.62
CA PRO A 62 -12.21 -3.39 11.51
C PRO A 62 -11.66 -3.00 12.89
N PRO A 63 -12.22 -1.96 13.54
CA PRO A 63 -11.82 -1.60 14.89
C PRO A 63 -11.96 -2.81 15.82
N ILE A 64 -10.86 -3.17 16.51
CA ILE A 64 -10.89 -4.23 17.50
C ILE A 64 -11.61 -3.69 18.73
N LYS A 65 -12.86 -4.15 18.96
CA LYS A 65 -13.58 -3.86 20.21
C LYS A 65 -12.91 -4.65 21.34
N LYS A 66 -12.49 -3.95 22.39
CA LYS A 66 -11.97 -4.57 23.62
C LYS A 66 -12.96 -4.38 24.75
N THR A 67 -13.23 -5.44 25.50
CA THR A 67 -14.01 -5.35 26.74
C THR A 67 -13.11 -4.82 27.84
N VAL A 68 -13.51 -3.70 28.46
CA VAL A 68 -12.83 -3.17 29.64
C VAL A 68 -13.60 -3.64 30.87
N THR A 69 -12.95 -4.41 31.73
CA THR A 69 -13.46 -4.78 33.06
C THR A 69 -12.84 -3.87 34.10
N PHE A 70 -13.65 -3.23 34.93
CA PHE A 70 -13.18 -2.42 36.05
C PHE A 70 -13.88 -2.85 37.35
N ARG A 71 -13.15 -2.79 38.47
CA ARG A 71 -13.75 -2.86 39.80
C ARG A 71 -14.17 -1.44 40.19
N LYS A 72 -15.44 -1.24 40.54
CA LYS A 72 -15.92 0.03 41.10
C LYS A 72 -15.30 0.20 42.50
N LEU A 73 -14.40 1.16 42.67
CA LEU A 73 -13.90 1.54 43.99
C LEU A 73 -15.02 2.32 44.70
N CYS A 74 -15.35 1.92 45.93
CA CYS A 74 -16.38 2.52 46.80
C CYS A 74 -17.86 2.30 46.40
N SER A 75 -18.27 1.08 46.04
CA SER A 75 -19.69 0.71 46.17
C SER A 75 -19.98 0.38 47.63
N PHE A 76 -20.45 1.36 48.41
CA PHE A 76 -21.02 1.10 49.73
C PHE A 76 -22.51 0.81 49.57
N ASP A 77 -23.00 -0.23 50.25
CA ASP A 77 -24.41 -0.60 50.31
C ASP A 77 -25.06 0.13 51.49
N VAL A 78 -25.94 1.10 51.19
CA VAL A 78 -26.60 1.92 52.21
C VAL A 78 -27.63 1.10 53.00
N GLU A 79 -28.07 -0.06 52.49
CA GLU A 79 -29.10 -0.91 53.15
C GLU A 79 -28.52 -1.89 54.18
N SER A 80 -27.20 -1.86 54.42
CA SER A 80 -26.52 -2.75 55.38
C SER A 80 -26.25 -2.14 56.76
N VAL A 81 -26.95 -1.08 57.15
CA VAL A 81 -26.84 -0.41 58.48
C VAL A 81 -28.11 -0.52 59.30
#